data_AF-C0PDU5-F1
#
_entry.id   AF-C0PDU5-F1
#
_cell.length_a   1.000
_cell.length_b   1.000
_cell.length_c   1.000
_cell.angle_alpha   90.00
_cell.angle_beta   90.00
_cell.angle_gamma   90.00
#
_symmetry.space_group_name_H-M   'P 1'
#
loop_
_entity.id
_entity.type
_entity.pdbx_description
1 polymer ?
#
loop_
_entity_poly.entity_id
_entity_poly.type
_entity_poly.pdbx_seq_one_letter_code
_entity_poly.pdbx_strand_id
1 'polypeptide(L)'
;MHPSVYKVGLQYLSGEVSGGNGRCIAMLLAFREAIKDYTTPPNKTLGRDLSAKISSYVSFLIECRPLSISMGNAIRFLKSRIAKLAHALSESEAKTSLQSDIDRFINEKIVLADKVIVSHAITKVRDNDVLLTYGSSSIVEMILDYAHELGRNFRVVVVDSRPKLEGQGLLQSLGPVRLHRITPGIISSKQSLYKLEKQSD
;
A
#
# COMPACT_ATOMS: atom_id res chain seq x y z
N MET A 1 -16.81 18.24 -0.04
CA MET A 1 -15.89 17.07 -0.08
C MET A 1 -16.51 16.03 -0.99
N HIS A 2 -15.72 15.24 -1.74
CA HIS A 2 -16.28 14.14 -2.53
C HIS A 2 -16.60 12.93 -1.64
N PRO A 3 -17.74 12.23 -1.77
CA PRO A 3 -18.09 11.10 -0.90
C PRO A 3 -17.04 10.00 -0.86
N SER A 4 -16.45 9.63 -2.00
CA SER A 4 -15.41 8.59 -2.05
C SER A 4 -14.14 9.00 -1.30
N VAL A 5 -13.76 10.29 -1.34
CA VAL A 5 -12.60 10.82 -0.60
C VAL A 5 -12.90 10.85 0.89
N TYR A 6 -14.11 11.25 1.27
CA TYR A 6 -14.55 11.26 2.66
C TYR A 6 -14.53 9.85 3.26
N LYS A 7 -15.07 8.85 2.55
CA LYS A 7 -15.04 7.44 2.94
C LYS A 7 -13.62 6.96 3.21
N VAL A 8 -12.68 7.23 2.31
CA VAL A 8 -11.26 6.84 2.49
C VAL A 8 -10.64 7.54 3.70
N GLY A 9 -10.97 8.81 3.95
CA GLY A 9 -10.55 9.51 5.16
C GLY A 9 -11.01 8.80 6.44
N LEU A 10 -12.27 8.35 6.50
CA LEU A 10 -12.78 7.57 7.63
C LEU A 10 -12.06 6.23 7.78
N GLN A 11 -11.78 5.52 6.67
CA GLN A 11 -11.02 4.27 6.70
C GLN A 11 -9.58 4.46 7.19
N TYR A 12 -8.98 5.64 6.96
CA TYR A 12 -7.66 5.97 7.50
C TYR A 12 -7.69 6.25 9.01
N LEU A 13 -8.75 6.90 9.49
CA LEU A 13 -8.96 7.18 10.91
C LEU A 13 -9.24 5.91 11.71
N SER A 14 -10.10 5.03 11.19
CA SER A 14 -10.41 3.74 11.83
C SER A 14 -9.25 2.75 11.79
N GLY A 15 -8.28 2.96 10.89
CA GLY A 15 -7.17 2.04 10.67
C GLY A 15 -7.54 0.81 9.82
N GLU A 16 -8.77 0.74 9.29
CA GLU A 16 -9.24 -0.31 8.37
C GLU A 16 -8.31 -0.44 7.16
N VAL A 17 -7.90 0.69 6.59
CA VAL A 17 -6.87 0.71 5.54
C VAL A 17 -5.53 1.12 6.14
N SER A 18 -4.69 0.11 6.36
CA SER A 18 -3.33 0.24 6.86
C SER A 18 -2.30 -0.08 5.76
N GLY A 19 -1.01 0.10 6.05
CA GLY A 19 0.07 -0.11 5.07
C GLY A 19 0.23 0.98 4.00
N GLY A 20 1.43 1.06 3.41
CA GLY A 20 1.77 2.09 2.41
C GLY A 20 1.07 1.88 1.06
N ASN A 21 1.00 0.65 0.56
CA ASN A 21 0.38 0.33 -0.73
C ASN A 21 -1.14 0.42 -0.66
N GLY A 22 -1.75 -0.22 0.34
CA GLY A 22 -3.21 -0.19 0.53
C GLY A 22 -3.77 1.22 0.65
N ARG A 23 -3.14 2.08 1.46
CA ARG A 23 -3.52 3.50 1.55
C ARG A 23 -3.37 4.21 0.21
N CYS A 24 -2.26 4.03 -0.50
CA CYS A 24 -2.03 4.67 -1.79
C CYS A 24 -3.09 4.30 -2.83
N ILE A 25 -3.41 3.00 -2.95
CA ILE A 25 -4.44 2.50 -3.87
C ILE A 25 -5.81 3.10 -3.50
N ALA A 26 -6.21 3.06 -2.23
CA ALA A 26 -7.50 3.59 -1.79
C ALA A 26 -7.65 5.10 -2.13
N MET A 27 -6.61 5.89 -1.88
CA MET A 27 -6.58 7.32 -2.23
C MET A 27 -6.74 7.52 -3.74
N LEU A 28 -5.97 6.79 -4.55
CA LEU A 28 -6.00 6.92 -6.00
C LEU A 28 -7.36 6.53 -6.59
N LEU A 29 -7.98 5.45 -6.10
CA LEU A 29 -9.34 5.06 -6.50
C LEU A 29 -10.37 6.12 -6.11
N ALA A 30 -10.26 6.71 -4.90
CA ALA A 30 -11.14 7.81 -4.50
C ALA A 30 -10.95 9.07 -5.36
N PHE A 31 -9.71 9.39 -5.76
CA PHE A 31 -9.44 10.48 -6.70
C PHE A 31 -9.97 10.19 -8.09
N ARG A 32 -9.89 8.94 -8.56
CA ARG A 32 -10.46 8.53 -9.84
C ARG A 32 -11.95 8.80 -9.90
N GLU A 33 -12.70 8.36 -8.89
CA GLU A 33 -14.15 8.64 -8.80
C GLU A 33 -14.42 10.15 -8.66
N ALA A 34 -13.64 10.86 -7.84
CA ALA A 34 -13.83 12.30 -7.68
C ALA A 34 -13.52 13.10 -8.96
N ILE A 35 -12.60 12.63 -9.80
CA ILE A 35 -12.30 13.21 -11.12
C ILE A 35 -13.45 12.88 -12.08
N LYS A 36 -13.95 11.64 -12.07
CA LYS A 36 -15.09 11.21 -12.88
C LYS A 36 -16.34 12.06 -12.64
N ASP A 37 -16.61 12.44 -11.40
CA ASP A 37 -17.78 13.24 -11.02
C ASP A 37 -17.52 14.76 -11.04
N TYR A 38 -16.29 15.19 -11.35
CA TYR A 38 -15.93 16.61 -11.39
C TYR A 38 -16.55 17.32 -12.61
N THR A 39 -16.95 18.57 -12.42
CA THR A 39 -17.39 19.47 -13.51
C THR A 39 -16.66 20.79 -13.39
N THR A 40 -16.11 21.31 -14.49
CA THR A 40 -15.42 22.60 -14.47
C THR A 40 -16.43 23.74 -14.27
N PRO A 41 -16.27 24.60 -13.26
CA PRO A 41 -17.12 25.76 -13.09
C PRO A 41 -17.02 26.72 -14.29
N PRO A 42 -18.08 27.48 -14.60
CA PRO A 42 -18.02 28.51 -15.64
C PRO A 42 -16.88 29.50 -15.33
N ASN A 43 -16.18 29.95 -16.38
CA ASN A 43 -15.05 30.88 -16.31
C ASN A 43 -13.77 30.33 -15.64
N LYS A 44 -13.64 29.02 -15.45
CA LYS A 44 -12.40 28.39 -14.95
C LYS A 44 -11.80 27.44 -15.97
N THR A 45 -10.47 27.25 -15.86
CA THR A 45 -9.76 26.22 -16.61
C THR A 45 -9.71 24.93 -15.80
N LEU A 46 -10.03 23.81 -16.45
CA LEU A 46 -10.05 22.47 -15.85
C LEU A 46 -8.78 22.19 -15.04
N GLY A 47 -7.61 22.35 -15.65
CA GLY A 47 -6.33 22.01 -15.00
C GLY A 47 -6.07 22.78 -13.71
N ARG A 48 -6.37 24.08 -13.67
CA ARG A 48 -6.14 24.92 -12.48
C ARG A 48 -7.12 24.57 -11.36
N ASP A 49 -8.42 24.51 -11.69
CA ASP A 49 -9.45 24.28 -10.69
C ASP A 49 -9.43 22.84 -10.16
N LEU A 50 -9.23 21.84 -11.04
CA LEU A 50 -9.07 20.45 -10.63
C LEU A 50 -7.84 20.25 -9.75
N SER A 51 -6.70 20.89 -10.06
CA SER A 51 -5.50 20.82 -9.22
C SER A 51 -5.74 21.40 -7.81
N ALA A 52 -6.46 22.52 -7.72
CA ALA A 52 -6.88 23.09 -6.45
C ALA A 52 -7.85 22.15 -5.70
N LYS A 53 -8.79 21.53 -6.41
CA LYS A 53 -9.74 20.57 -5.85
C LYS A 53 -9.04 19.33 -5.28
N ILE A 54 -8.12 18.72 -6.01
CA ILE A 54 -7.28 17.62 -5.53
C ILE A 54 -6.48 18.05 -4.30
N SER A 55 -5.95 19.28 -4.27
CA SER A 55 -5.24 19.80 -3.10
C SER A 55 -6.14 19.87 -1.87
N SER A 56 -7.40 20.28 -2.02
CA SER A 56 -8.37 20.27 -0.91
C SER A 56 -8.66 18.86 -0.37
N TYR A 57 -8.71 17.86 -1.25
CA TYR A 57 -8.87 16.46 -0.86
C TYR A 57 -7.65 15.95 -0.09
N VAL A 58 -6.45 16.30 -0.56
CA VAL A 58 -5.18 15.96 0.11
C VAL A 58 -5.11 16.57 1.51
N SER A 59 -5.49 17.84 1.67
CA SER A 59 -5.54 18.49 3.00
C SER A 59 -6.44 17.73 3.96
N PHE A 60 -7.65 17.36 3.54
CA PHE A 60 -8.55 16.55 4.37
C PHE A 60 -7.95 15.19 4.74
N LEU A 61 -7.31 14.50 3.80
CA LEU A 61 -6.68 13.21 4.09
C LEU A 61 -5.50 13.35 5.08
N ILE A 62 -4.75 14.46 5.04
CA ILE A 62 -3.69 14.77 6.01
C ILE A 62 -4.27 14.89 7.42
N GLU A 63 -5.38 15.61 7.58
CA GLU A 63 -6.09 15.75 8.87
C GLU A 63 -6.59 14.39 9.39
N CYS A 64 -7.03 13.50 8.50
CA CYS A 64 -7.43 12.14 8.87
C CYS A 64 -6.24 11.30 9.34
N ARG A 65 -5.13 11.34 8.57
CA ARG A 65 -3.89 10.62 8.90
C ARG A 65 -2.74 11.12 8.02
N PRO A 66 -1.54 11.41 8.59
CA PRO A 66 -0.38 11.82 7.81
C PRO A 66 -0.09 10.90 6.62
N LEU A 67 0.19 11.50 5.46
CA LEU A 67 0.40 10.78 4.21
C LEU A 67 1.62 9.86 4.31
N SER A 68 1.55 8.68 3.70
CA SER A 68 2.74 7.88 3.46
C SER A 68 3.57 8.46 2.32
N ILE A 69 4.83 8.02 2.22
CA ILE A 69 5.72 8.38 1.10
C ILE A 69 5.11 7.95 -0.25
N SER A 70 4.53 6.74 -0.30
CA SER A 70 3.83 6.24 -1.50
C SER A 70 2.71 7.18 -1.96
N MET A 71 1.89 7.66 -1.03
CA MET A 71 0.81 8.61 -1.33
C MET A 71 1.36 9.95 -1.81
N GLY A 72 2.40 10.51 -1.16
CA GLY A 72 3.03 11.76 -1.58
C GLY A 72 3.55 11.70 -3.02
N ASN A 73 4.19 10.59 -3.38
CA ASN A 73 4.68 10.35 -4.75
C ASN A 73 3.53 10.23 -5.76
N ALA A 74 2.46 9.51 -5.42
CA ALA A 74 1.28 9.37 -6.26
C ALA A 74 0.55 10.70 -6.48
N ILE A 75 0.41 11.53 -5.44
CA ILE A 75 -0.17 12.88 -5.54
C ILE A 75 0.68 13.76 -6.47
N ARG A 76 2.01 13.72 -6.32
CA ARG A 76 2.93 14.49 -7.18
C ARG A 76 2.80 14.07 -8.64
N PHE A 77 2.71 12.76 -8.89
CA PHE A 77 2.47 12.21 -10.21
C PHE A 77 1.16 12.75 -10.81
N LEU A 78 0.05 12.61 -10.09
CA LEU A 78 -1.27 13.03 -10.57
C LEU A 78 -1.32 14.54 -10.84
N LYS A 79 -0.80 15.37 -9.92
CA LYS A 79 -0.70 16.83 -10.12
C LYS A 79 0.14 17.20 -11.35
N SER A 80 1.22 16.44 -11.62
CA SER A 80 2.01 16.64 -12.82
C SER A 80 1.24 16.29 -14.10
N ARG A 81 0.39 15.26 -14.09
CA ARG A 81 -0.49 14.93 -15.22
C ARG A 81 -1.52 16.01 -15.47
N ILE A 82 -2.17 16.51 -14.41
CA ILE A 82 -3.13 17.62 -14.50
C ILE A 82 -2.47 18.87 -15.11
N ALA A 83 -1.26 19.21 -14.67
CA ALA A 83 -0.52 20.37 -15.18
C ALA A 83 -0.11 20.25 -16.66
N LYS A 84 -0.05 19.02 -17.20
CA LYS A 84 0.36 18.73 -18.58
C LYS A 84 -0.83 18.44 -19.51
N LEU A 85 -2.07 18.65 -19.06
CA LEU A 85 -3.25 18.47 -19.91
C LEU A 85 -3.19 19.42 -21.11
N ALA A 86 -3.42 18.88 -22.30
CA ALA A 86 -3.47 19.67 -23.52
C ALA A 86 -4.74 20.54 -23.55
N HIS A 87 -4.61 21.80 -23.97
CA HIS A 87 -5.73 22.74 -24.04
C HIS A 87 -6.80 22.36 -25.08
N ALA A 88 -6.44 21.54 -26.06
CA ALA A 88 -7.36 21.09 -27.11
C ALA A 88 -8.31 19.97 -26.67
N LEU A 89 -8.06 19.33 -25.53
CA LEU A 89 -8.91 18.24 -25.04
C LEU A 89 -10.22 18.77 -24.47
N SER A 90 -11.32 18.10 -24.79
CA SER A 90 -12.57 18.29 -24.07
C SER A 90 -12.43 17.87 -22.60
N GLU A 91 -13.31 18.37 -21.74
CA GLU A 91 -13.32 17.98 -20.33
C GLU A 91 -13.46 16.46 -20.15
N SER A 92 -14.32 15.83 -20.96
CA SER A 92 -14.56 14.38 -20.92
C SER A 92 -13.31 13.58 -21.28
N GLU A 93 -12.60 13.98 -22.33
CA GLU A 93 -11.35 13.34 -22.75
C GLU A 93 -10.23 13.53 -21.72
N ALA A 94 -10.09 14.74 -21.18
CA ALA A 94 -9.11 15.03 -20.13
C ALA A 94 -9.38 14.20 -18.87
N LYS A 95 -10.64 14.09 -18.43
CA LYS A 95 -11.04 13.25 -17.29
C LYS A 95 -10.76 11.77 -17.57
N THR A 96 -11.06 11.28 -18.76
CA THR A 96 -10.80 9.88 -19.15
C THR A 96 -9.30 9.59 -19.15
N SER A 97 -8.49 10.50 -19.69
CA SER A 97 -7.03 10.40 -19.69
C SER A 97 -6.45 10.35 -18.27
N LEU A 98 -6.92 11.22 -17.36
CA LEU A 98 -6.48 11.22 -15.97
C LEU A 98 -6.88 9.95 -15.21
N GLN A 99 -8.08 9.42 -15.45
CA GLN A 99 -8.51 8.16 -14.85
C GLN A 99 -7.63 7.00 -15.33
N SER A 100 -7.32 6.94 -16.63
CA SER A 100 -6.39 5.96 -17.19
C SER A 100 -4.98 6.11 -16.62
N ASP A 101 -4.50 7.34 -16.41
CA ASP A 101 -3.20 7.59 -15.77
C ASP A 101 -3.15 7.05 -14.33
N ILE A 102 -4.27 7.16 -13.59
CA ILE A 102 -4.40 6.58 -12.24
C ILE A 102 -4.36 5.06 -12.29
N ASP A 103 -5.19 4.44 -13.14
CA ASP A 103 -5.26 2.99 -13.26
C ASP A 103 -3.90 2.41 -13.69
N ARG A 104 -3.22 3.10 -14.63
CA ARG A 104 -1.86 2.75 -15.05
C ARG A 104 -0.86 2.87 -13.90
N PHE A 105 -0.92 3.93 -13.09
CA PHE A 105 -0.04 4.08 -11.94
C PHE A 105 -0.23 2.92 -10.95
N ILE A 106 -1.47 2.58 -10.62
CA ILE A 106 -1.78 1.46 -9.71
C ILE A 106 -1.22 0.16 -10.29
N ASN A 107 -1.50 -0.11 -11.56
CA ASN A 107 -1.07 -1.35 -12.19
C ASN A 107 0.46 -1.46 -12.30
N GLU A 108 1.12 -0.46 -12.87
CA GLU A 108 2.56 -0.52 -13.15
C GLU A 108 3.42 -0.30 -11.91
N LYS A 109 3.07 0.68 -11.05
CA LYS A 109 3.93 1.11 -9.94
C LYS A 109 3.65 0.38 -8.64
N ILE A 110 2.56 -0.39 -8.57
CA ILE A 110 2.21 -1.16 -7.37
C ILE A 110 2.04 -2.63 -7.75
N VAL A 111 1.02 -2.99 -8.53
CA VAL A 111 0.66 -4.40 -8.76
C VAL A 111 1.76 -5.17 -9.51
N LEU A 112 2.24 -4.66 -10.64
CA LEU A 112 3.30 -5.31 -11.42
C LEU A 112 4.65 -5.26 -10.70
N ALA A 113 4.94 -4.15 -10.01
CA ALA A 113 6.14 -4.02 -9.20
C ALA A 113 6.18 -5.07 -8.08
N ASP A 114 5.06 -5.27 -7.37
CA ASP A 114 4.92 -6.28 -6.34
C ASP A 114 5.15 -7.68 -6.91
N LYS A 115 4.57 -8.02 -8.08
CA LYS A 115 4.83 -9.31 -8.75
C LYS A 115 6.30 -9.52 -9.09
N VAL A 116 6.98 -8.48 -9.60
CA VAL A 116 8.41 -8.56 -9.91
C VAL A 116 9.23 -8.77 -8.64
N ILE A 117 8.92 -8.04 -7.56
CA ILE A 117 9.56 -8.21 -6.25
C ILE A 117 9.39 -9.65 -5.75
N VAL A 118 8.17 -10.19 -5.79
CA VAL A 118 7.87 -11.58 -5.38
C VAL A 118 8.68 -12.57 -6.21
N SER A 119 8.66 -12.42 -7.55
CA SER A 119 9.39 -13.30 -8.47
C SER A 119 10.90 -13.27 -8.27
N HIS A 120 11.45 -12.15 -7.80
CA HIS A 120 12.87 -12.06 -7.49
C HIS A 120 13.18 -12.64 -6.11
N ALA A 121 12.39 -12.30 -5.10
CA ALA A 121 12.57 -12.75 -3.72
C ALA A 121 12.50 -14.27 -3.61
N ILE A 122 11.59 -14.92 -4.34
CA ILE A 122 11.43 -16.37 -4.28
C ILE A 122 12.68 -17.15 -4.73
N THR A 123 13.50 -16.58 -5.62
CA THR A 123 14.75 -17.20 -6.05
C THR A 123 15.79 -17.31 -4.93
N LYS A 124 15.57 -16.60 -3.83
CA LYS A 124 16.46 -16.57 -2.66
C LYS A 124 16.00 -17.47 -1.53
N VAL A 125 14.73 -17.90 -1.52
CA VAL A 125 14.19 -18.81 -0.52
C VAL A 125 14.58 -20.25 -0.87
N ARG A 126 15.21 -20.93 0.07
CA ARG A 126 15.68 -22.32 -0.06
C ARG A 126 14.98 -23.22 0.93
N ASP A 127 15.04 -24.51 0.65
CA ASP A 127 14.51 -25.51 1.57
C ASP A 127 15.31 -25.51 2.88
N ASN A 128 14.57 -25.62 3.98
CA ASN A 128 14.99 -25.54 5.37
C ASN A 128 15.43 -24.15 5.86
N ASP A 129 15.19 -23.09 5.07
CA ASP A 129 15.40 -21.72 5.54
C ASP A 129 14.51 -21.37 6.74
N VAL A 130 15.01 -20.47 7.58
CA VAL A 130 14.24 -19.80 8.64
C VAL A 130 14.15 -18.31 8.32
N LEU A 131 12.97 -17.88 7.90
CA LEU A 131 12.73 -16.51 7.45
C LEU A 131 12.16 -15.68 8.60
N LEU A 132 12.75 -14.52 8.87
CA LEU A 132 12.26 -13.58 9.88
C LEU A 132 11.54 -12.40 9.23
N THR A 133 10.36 -12.06 9.74
CA THR A 133 9.60 -10.87 9.35
C THR A 133 9.14 -10.08 10.58
N TYR A 134 8.82 -8.80 10.39
CA TYR A 134 8.37 -7.90 11.43
C TYR A 134 7.05 -7.21 11.05
N GLY A 135 6.06 -7.26 11.93
CA GLY A 135 4.73 -6.68 11.72
C GLY A 135 3.95 -7.37 10.59
N SER A 136 3.07 -6.63 9.94
CA SER A 136 2.29 -7.10 8.78
C SER A 136 2.67 -6.33 7.53
N SER A 137 3.21 -7.04 6.54
CA SER A 137 3.62 -6.47 5.26
C SER A 137 3.04 -7.30 4.13
N SER A 138 2.14 -6.70 3.35
CA SER A 138 1.44 -7.38 2.25
C SER A 138 2.40 -7.95 1.20
N ILE A 139 3.52 -7.28 0.93
CA ILE A 139 4.52 -7.80 -0.01
C ILE A 139 5.28 -8.99 0.55
N VAL A 140 5.55 -9.01 1.85
CA VAL A 140 6.22 -10.15 2.50
C VAL A 140 5.28 -11.34 2.56
N GLU A 141 4.02 -11.11 2.92
CA GLU A 141 2.95 -12.11 2.86
C GLU A 141 2.87 -12.77 1.48
N MET A 142 2.78 -11.98 0.40
CA MET A 142 2.79 -12.51 -0.98
C MET A 142 4.05 -13.34 -1.31
N ILE A 143 5.21 -12.97 -0.78
CA ILE A 143 6.45 -13.76 -0.97
C ILE A 143 6.34 -15.11 -0.27
N LEU A 144 5.87 -15.12 0.98
CA LEU A 144 5.76 -16.32 1.80
C LEU A 144 4.70 -17.27 1.24
N ASP A 145 3.54 -16.74 0.85
CA ASP A 145 2.47 -17.52 0.21
C ASP A 145 2.96 -18.16 -1.08
N TYR A 146 3.58 -17.36 -1.97
CA TYR A 146 4.09 -17.88 -3.23
C TYR A 146 5.22 -18.90 -3.04
N ALA A 147 6.06 -18.74 -2.00
CA ALA A 147 7.07 -19.73 -1.67
C ALA A 147 6.45 -21.06 -1.23
N HIS A 148 5.38 -20.99 -0.43
CA HIS A 148 4.64 -22.16 0.01
C HIS A 148 3.93 -22.86 -1.16
N GLU A 149 3.30 -22.10 -2.07
CA GLU A 149 2.66 -22.63 -3.28
C GLU A 149 3.62 -23.40 -4.21
N LEU A 150 4.89 -22.96 -4.27
CA LEU A 150 5.94 -23.67 -5.01
C LEU A 150 6.49 -24.91 -4.28
N GLY A 151 5.94 -25.26 -3.12
CA GLY A 151 6.34 -26.44 -2.35
C GLY A 151 7.65 -26.27 -1.59
N ARG A 152 8.13 -25.04 -1.38
CA ARG A 152 9.34 -24.80 -0.58
C ARG A 152 9.07 -25.17 0.88
N ASN A 153 9.99 -25.91 1.48
CA ASN A 153 9.92 -26.23 2.90
C ASN A 153 10.70 -25.20 3.70
N PHE A 154 10.06 -24.30 4.42
CA PHE A 154 10.73 -23.29 5.24
C PHE A 154 9.92 -22.99 6.51
N ARG A 155 10.56 -22.31 7.47
CA ARG A 155 9.92 -21.83 8.69
C ARG A 155 9.88 -20.32 8.68
N VAL A 156 8.84 -19.73 9.27
CA VAL A 156 8.72 -18.28 9.40
C VAL A 156 8.64 -17.89 10.87
N VAL A 157 9.44 -16.89 11.22
CA VAL A 157 9.49 -16.24 12.52
C VAL A 157 8.85 -14.86 12.38
N VAL A 158 7.67 -14.68 12.95
CA VAL A 158 6.96 -13.39 12.95
C VAL A 158 7.26 -12.66 14.26
N VAL A 159 7.93 -11.53 14.10
CA VAL A 159 8.24 -10.59 15.18
C VAL A 159 7.18 -9.50 15.20
N ASP A 160 6.63 -9.19 16.37
CA ASP A 160 5.53 -8.24 16.49
C ASP A 160 5.75 -7.27 17.65
N SER A 161 5.06 -6.12 17.63
CA SER A 161 5.20 -5.10 18.66
C SER A 161 3.90 -4.38 19.00
N ARG A 162 3.85 -3.93 20.27
CA ARG A 162 2.77 -3.07 20.77
C ARG A 162 2.88 -1.66 20.15
N PRO A 163 1.76 -0.92 20.05
CA PRO A 163 0.44 -1.26 20.61
C PRO A 163 -0.46 -2.06 19.67
N LYS A 164 -0.24 -2.02 18.35
CA LYS A 164 -1.19 -2.52 17.36
C LYS A 164 -1.13 -4.03 17.14
N LEU A 165 0.00 -4.67 17.41
CA LEU A 165 0.19 -6.11 17.23
C LEU A 165 -0.18 -6.58 15.81
N GLU A 166 0.29 -5.82 14.80
CA GLU A 166 -0.08 -6.03 13.40
C GLU A 166 0.38 -7.41 12.89
N GLY A 167 1.47 -7.96 13.44
CA GLY A 167 1.98 -9.29 13.07
C GLY A 167 0.99 -10.43 13.35
N GLN A 168 -0.03 -10.23 14.19
CA GLN A 168 -1.10 -11.20 14.38
C GLN A 168 -1.93 -11.41 13.11
N GLY A 169 -2.16 -10.36 12.32
CA GLY A 169 -2.87 -10.46 11.05
C GLY A 169 -2.12 -11.37 10.07
N LEU A 170 -0.80 -11.17 9.96
CA LEU A 170 0.07 -12.01 9.12
C LEU A 170 0.10 -13.47 9.60
N LEU A 171 0.13 -13.72 10.91
CA LEU A 171 0.07 -15.08 11.43
C LEU A 171 -1.25 -15.78 11.11
N GLN A 172 -2.37 -15.04 11.08
CA GLN A 172 -3.67 -15.59 10.71
C GLN A 172 -3.77 -15.89 9.22
N SER A 173 -3.21 -15.02 8.36
CA SER A 173 -3.30 -15.20 6.91
C SER A 173 -2.40 -16.31 6.37
N LEU A 174 -1.19 -16.46 6.92
CA LEU A 174 -0.25 -17.53 6.53
C LEU A 174 -0.73 -18.95 6.95
N GLY A 175 -1.80 -19.06 7.75
CA GLY A 175 -2.39 -20.36 8.13
C GLY A 175 -1.42 -21.30 8.86
N PRO A 176 -1.63 -22.63 8.83
CA PRO A 176 -0.79 -23.61 9.52
C PRO A 176 0.56 -23.91 8.83
N VAL A 177 1.11 -22.97 8.05
CA VAL A 177 2.54 -23.03 7.73
C VAL A 177 3.30 -23.01 9.07
N ARG A 178 4.40 -23.77 9.18
CA ARG A 178 5.13 -24.01 10.46
C ARG A 178 5.70 -22.71 11.05
N LEU A 179 4.84 -21.93 11.70
CA LEU A 179 5.09 -20.59 12.21
C LEU A 179 5.57 -20.66 13.65
N HIS A 180 6.70 -20.01 13.93
CA HIS A 180 7.17 -19.80 15.29
C HIS A 180 6.93 -18.33 15.67
N ARG A 181 6.09 -18.11 16.70
CA ARG A 181 5.75 -16.76 17.17
C ARG A 181 6.76 -16.28 18.19
N ILE A 182 7.30 -15.07 18.01
CA ILE A 182 8.11 -14.39 19.03
C ILE A 182 7.43 -13.10 19.45
N THR A 183 7.08 -12.98 20.74
CA THR A 183 6.51 -11.76 21.32
C THR A 183 7.61 -10.84 21.88
N PRO A 184 7.40 -9.51 21.87
CA PRO A 184 8.45 -8.51 22.06
C PRO A 184 9.05 -8.44 23.47
N GLY A 185 8.51 -9.16 24.46
CA GLY A 185 9.17 -9.34 25.75
C GLY A 185 10.52 -10.08 25.65
N ILE A 186 10.79 -10.74 24.52
CA ILE A 186 11.99 -11.54 24.25
C ILE A 186 13.03 -10.74 23.44
N ILE A 187 12.67 -9.58 22.86
CA ILE A 187 13.54 -8.79 21.97
C ILE A 187 14.20 -7.64 22.76
N SER A 188 14.72 -7.90 23.96
CA SER A 188 15.57 -6.89 24.62
C SER A 188 17.00 -6.88 24.09
N SER A 189 17.40 -7.88 23.29
CA SER A 189 18.75 -7.97 22.75
C SER A 189 18.83 -8.80 21.47
N LYS A 190 19.72 -8.41 20.54
CA LYS A 190 20.12 -9.22 19.37
C LYS A 190 20.53 -10.66 19.77
N GLN A 191 21.03 -10.85 20.99
CA GLN A 191 21.39 -12.17 21.54
C GLN A 191 20.21 -13.12 21.76
N SER A 192 19.00 -12.61 21.95
CA SER A 192 17.82 -13.45 22.21
C SER A 192 17.26 -14.08 20.93
N LEU A 193 17.45 -13.40 19.78
CA LEU A 193 17.08 -13.93 18.46
C LEU A 193 18.00 -15.08 18.02
N TYR A 194 19.32 -14.98 18.23
CA TYR A 194 20.27 -16.06 17.93
C TYR A 194 20.13 -17.28 18.85
N LYS A 195 19.58 -17.11 20.06
CA LYS A 195 19.31 -18.24 20.97
C LYS A 195 18.10 -19.08 20.52
N LEU A 196 17.14 -18.48 19.82
CA LEU A 196 15.95 -19.18 19.32
C LEU A 196 16.26 -20.04 18.09
N GLU A 197 17.22 -19.61 17.26
CA GLU A 197 17.76 -20.43 16.17
C GLU A 197 18.36 -21.74 16.69
N LYS A 198 19.00 -21.73 17.88
CA LYS A 198 19.56 -22.93 18.55
C LYS A 198 18.57 -23.78 19.35
N GLN A 199 17.35 -23.30 19.61
CA GLN A 199 16.31 -24.06 20.32
C GLN A 199 15.34 -24.77 19.37
N SER A 200 15.53 -24.60 18.06
CA SER A 200 14.66 -25.11 17.00
C SER A 200 15.26 -26.34 16.28
N ASP A 201 16.32 -26.92 16.84
CA ASP A 201 16.92 -28.24 16.54
C ASP A 201 16.50 -29.23 17.64
#